data_AF-A0A353DZ71-F1
#
_entry.id   AF-A0A353DZ71-F1
#
_cell.length_a   1.000
_cell.length_b   1.000
_cell.length_c   1.000
_cell.angle_alpha   90.00
_cell.angle_beta   90.00
_cell.angle_gamma   90.00
#
_symmetry.space_group_name_H-M   'P 1'
#
loop_
_entity.id
_entity.type
_entity.pdbx_description
1 polymer ?
#
loop_
_entity_poly.entity_id
_entity_poly.type
_entity_poly.pdbx_seq_one_letter_code
_entity_poly.pdbx_strand_id
1 'polypeptide(L)'
;MTWSFFGWLAWKALSRSLERSEDPVKLCVKWVGTLALVVTWAWTLKSLIQAGGYALGFLGPLITAAIGIIIGIIWAPSWGAMLARPLTHMFDGGDEPVDPEPFYAVAMAKRKRGQYDLAMMEIRKQLRTFPADMQGHVMLAEILVEDLSNAEGAFELLDQYLQNHELGAVQGAFVMNRLAEWEIRYRRNPEKARDWVRRIQEHYPDTEQAERATQKLAHMTDDAYLMYRKDPKNYLVQRHLSAPKHPNSPMESAGDDQATDRRRQALMEHLQEHPGDTSAREELAWLYADALGLWEKAIEELRVCSAMEHQPAARLAKWHHQMADIHCRYTGDVQEAKNILESYIQAYPDCVHTPTISMRIKRLKLESRAALNRLSQPGDDGRT
;
A
#
# COMPACT_ATOMS: atom_id res chain seq x y z
N MET A 1 33.47 -30.24 48.01
CA MET A 1 33.68 -29.91 46.59
C MET A 1 32.42 -29.43 45.85
N THR A 2 31.21 -29.63 46.38
CA THR A 2 29.95 -29.21 45.73
C THR A 2 29.61 -27.71 45.90
N TRP A 3 30.02 -27.08 47.00
CA TRP A 3 29.72 -25.67 47.30
C TRP A 3 30.40 -24.67 46.34
N SER A 4 31.58 -25.01 45.82
CA SER A 4 32.33 -24.15 44.89
C SER A 4 31.72 -24.10 43.48
N PHE A 5 31.02 -25.16 43.06
CA PHE A 5 30.40 -25.22 41.74
C PHE A 5 29.11 -24.39 41.66
N PHE A 6 28.24 -24.49 42.68
CA PHE A 6 27.04 -23.66 42.76
C PHE A 6 27.35 -22.17 42.94
N GLY A 7 28.39 -21.83 43.71
CA GLY A 7 28.87 -20.45 43.83
C GLY A 7 29.38 -19.88 42.49
N TRP A 8 30.12 -20.66 41.71
CA TRP A 8 30.59 -20.26 40.39
C TRP A 8 29.45 -20.14 39.36
N LEU A 9 28.49 -21.05 39.39
CA LEU A 9 27.29 -21.00 38.53
C LEU A 9 26.41 -19.78 38.85
N ALA A 10 26.21 -19.48 40.14
CA ALA A 10 25.49 -18.29 40.57
C ALA A 10 26.22 -17.00 40.15
N TRP A 11 27.55 -16.95 40.29
CA TRP A 11 28.37 -15.82 39.84
C TRP A 11 28.35 -15.63 38.32
N LYS A 12 28.42 -16.72 37.56
CA LYS A 12 28.40 -16.71 36.09
C LYS A 12 27.02 -16.36 35.54
N ALA A 13 25.95 -16.78 36.21
CA ALA A 13 24.59 -16.38 35.89
C ALA A 13 24.34 -14.91 36.23
N LEU A 14 24.87 -14.43 37.36
CA LEU A 14 24.76 -13.04 37.80
C LEU A 14 25.50 -12.08 36.86
N SER A 15 26.73 -12.40 36.47
CA SER A 15 27.53 -11.59 35.54
C SER A 15 26.89 -11.49 34.16
N ARG A 16 26.47 -12.61 33.56
CA ARG A 16 25.76 -12.59 32.27
C ARG A 16 24.41 -11.89 32.31
N SER A 17 23.72 -11.92 33.46
CA SER A 17 22.44 -11.24 33.59
C SER A 17 22.58 -9.73 33.79
N LEU A 18 23.70 -9.27 34.36
CA LEU A 18 24.02 -7.85 34.54
C LEU A 18 24.42 -7.17 33.23
N GLU A 19 25.13 -7.89 32.35
CA GLU A 19 25.56 -7.36 31.06
C GLU A 19 24.42 -7.19 30.04
N ARG A 20 23.26 -7.82 30.27
CA ARG A 20 22.16 -7.92 29.29
C ARG A 20 20.86 -7.24 29.70
N SER A 21 20.78 -6.64 30.89
CA SER A 21 19.53 -6.04 31.39
C SER A 21 19.60 -4.51 31.41
N GLU A 22 18.62 -3.84 30.80
CA GLU A 22 18.45 -2.38 30.82
C GLU A 22 18.18 -1.81 32.23
N ASP A 23 17.87 -2.65 33.23
CA ASP A 23 17.58 -2.25 34.62
C ASP A 23 18.41 -3.05 35.67
N PRO A 24 19.71 -2.77 35.84
CA PRO A 24 20.60 -3.51 36.75
C PRO A 24 20.18 -3.39 38.23
N VAL A 25 19.53 -2.27 38.61
CA VAL A 25 19.12 -1.99 39.98
C VAL A 25 18.02 -2.95 40.45
N LYS A 26 17.02 -3.25 39.61
CA LYS A 26 15.90 -4.14 39.97
C LYS A 26 16.36 -5.58 40.18
N LEU A 27 17.35 -6.03 39.42
CA LEU A 27 17.95 -7.35 39.58
C LEU A 27 18.77 -7.46 40.87
N CYS A 28 19.61 -6.46 41.17
CA CYS A 28 20.35 -6.41 42.42
C CYS A 28 19.42 -6.44 43.65
N VAL A 29 18.34 -5.65 43.64
CA VAL A 29 17.35 -5.64 44.75
C VAL A 29 16.69 -7.00 44.94
N LYS A 30 16.34 -7.71 43.84
CA LYS A 30 15.78 -9.07 43.92
C LYS A 30 16.76 -10.07 44.55
N TRP A 31 18.04 -10.02 44.17
CA TRP A 31 19.08 -10.90 44.71
C TRP A 31 19.42 -10.61 46.17
N VAL A 32 19.51 -9.33 46.55
CA VAL A 32 19.72 -8.94 47.95
C VAL A 32 18.51 -9.36 48.79
N GLY A 33 17.29 -9.19 48.27
CA GLY A 33 16.07 -9.62 48.93
C GLY A 33 16.01 -11.14 49.15
N THR A 34 16.34 -11.95 48.13
CA THR A 34 16.38 -13.41 48.29
C THR A 34 17.50 -13.86 49.22
N LEU A 35 18.68 -13.24 49.15
CA LEU A 35 19.78 -13.54 50.07
C LEU A 35 19.39 -13.25 51.52
N ALA A 36 18.81 -12.08 51.79
CA ALA A 36 18.33 -11.71 53.12
C ALA A 36 17.30 -12.73 53.64
N LEU A 37 16.36 -13.15 52.78
CA LEU A 37 15.31 -14.09 53.13
C LEU A 37 15.86 -15.51 53.42
N VAL A 38 16.84 -15.97 52.64
CA VAL A 38 17.55 -17.25 52.88
C VAL A 38 18.40 -17.19 54.16
N VAL A 39 19.06 -16.06 54.44
CA VAL A 39 19.82 -15.86 55.68
C VAL A 39 18.89 -15.87 56.89
N THR A 40 17.75 -15.19 56.82
CA THR A 40 16.74 -15.24 57.90
C THR A 40 16.17 -16.65 58.09
N TRP A 41 15.94 -17.40 57.01
CA TRP A 41 15.53 -18.80 57.08
C TRP A 41 16.60 -19.67 57.77
N ALA A 42 17.87 -19.56 57.37
CA ALA A 42 18.95 -20.32 57.97
C ALA A 42 19.13 -20.00 59.46
N TRP A 43 18.94 -18.74 59.85
CA TRP A 43 19.05 -18.30 61.25
C TRP A 43 17.89 -18.81 62.11
N THR A 44 16.65 -18.71 61.61
CA THR A 44 15.46 -19.27 62.28
C THR A 44 15.51 -20.79 62.38
N LEU A 45 15.98 -21.48 61.34
CA LEU A 45 16.14 -22.93 61.35
C LEU A 45 17.21 -23.37 62.36
N LYS A 46 18.36 -22.67 62.42
CA LYS A 46 19.39 -22.93 63.42
C LYS A 46 18.87 -22.72 64.85
N SER A 47 18.11 -21.66 65.07
CA SER A 47 17.47 -21.38 66.37
C SER A 47 16.46 -22.46 66.75
N LEU A 48 15.66 -22.95 65.80
CA LEU A 48 14.72 -24.06 66.02
C LEU A 48 15.42 -25.40 66.30
N ILE A 49 16.54 -25.68 65.62
CA ILE A 49 17.34 -26.89 65.85
C ILE A 49 17.95 -26.87 67.26
N GLN A 50 18.40 -25.71 67.73
CA GLN A 50 18.97 -25.54 69.08
C GLN A 50 17.91 -25.63 70.19
N ALA A 51 16.66 -25.25 69.91
CA ALA A 51 15.57 -25.31 70.87
C ALA A 51 15.09 -26.75 71.17
N GLY A 52 15.22 -27.67 70.21
CA GLY A 52 14.89 -29.09 70.36
C GLY A 52 13.38 -29.38 70.58
N GLY A 53 12.94 -30.59 70.20
CA GLY A 53 11.56 -31.07 70.45
C GLY A 53 10.56 -30.85 69.30
N TYR A 54 9.26 -31.05 69.61
CA TYR A 54 8.13 -31.08 68.68
C TYR A 54 7.99 -29.83 67.78
N ALA A 55 8.56 -28.69 68.18
CA ALA A 55 8.57 -27.46 67.39
C ALA A 55 9.36 -27.62 66.07
N LEU A 56 10.46 -28.39 66.06
CA LEU A 56 11.24 -28.63 64.83
C LEU A 56 10.48 -29.47 63.81
N GLY A 57 9.71 -30.45 64.29
CA GLY A 57 8.96 -31.38 63.43
C GLY A 57 7.75 -30.74 62.73
N PHE A 58 7.09 -29.76 63.38
CA PHE A 58 5.85 -29.17 62.84
C PHE A 58 6.04 -27.77 62.24
N LEU A 59 6.77 -26.89 62.93
CA LEU A 59 6.95 -25.49 62.46
C LEU A 59 8.05 -25.36 61.41
N GLY A 60 9.08 -26.21 61.46
CA GLY A 60 10.19 -26.18 60.49
C GLY A 60 9.75 -26.34 59.02
N PRO A 61 8.97 -27.39 58.69
CA PRO A 61 8.46 -27.56 57.33
C PRO A 61 7.53 -26.43 56.87
N LEU A 62 6.69 -25.90 57.76
CA LEU A 62 5.71 -24.86 57.44
C LEU A 62 6.38 -23.51 57.10
N ILE A 63 7.40 -23.12 57.88
CA ILE A 63 8.19 -21.91 57.61
C ILE A 63 8.99 -22.06 56.32
N THR A 64 9.57 -23.24 56.09
CA THR A 64 10.32 -23.53 54.85
C THR A 64 9.42 -23.46 53.62
N ALA A 65 8.20 -24.01 53.71
CA ALA A 65 7.21 -23.93 52.63
C ALA A 65 6.77 -22.48 52.35
N ALA A 66 6.48 -21.69 53.41
CA ALA A 66 6.09 -20.29 53.25
C ALA A 66 7.19 -19.46 52.55
N ILE A 67 8.45 -19.65 52.95
CA ILE A 67 9.60 -18.98 52.34
C ILE A 67 9.82 -19.43 50.89
N GLY A 68 9.68 -20.73 50.62
CA GLY A 68 9.72 -21.27 49.25
C GLY A 68 8.66 -20.66 48.34
N ILE A 69 7.44 -20.48 48.84
CA ILE A 69 6.34 -19.84 48.10
C ILE A 69 6.68 -18.37 47.79
N ILE A 70 7.20 -17.62 48.77
CA ILE A 70 7.57 -16.21 48.59
C ILE A 70 8.67 -16.08 47.53
N ILE A 71 9.71 -16.91 47.59
CA ILE A 71 10.78 -16.92 46.58
C ILE A 71 10.21 -17.32 45.21
N GLY A 72 9.31 -18.30 45.17
CA GLY A 72 8.60 -18.72 43.97
C GLY A 72 7.83 -17.57 43.31
N ILE A 73 7.09 -16.77 44.09
CA ILE A 73 6.34 -15.60 43.58
C ILE A 73 7.27 -14.52 43.06
N ILE A 74 8.38 -14.22 43.76
CA ILE A 74 9.35 -13.19 43.35
C ILE A 74 9.98 -13.52 41.99
N TRP A 75 10.27 -14.80 41.76
CA TRP A 75 10.92 -15.25 40.53
C TRP A 75 9.94 -15.76 39.45
N ALA A 76 8.66 -15.97 39.76
CA ALA A 76 7.66 -16.45 38.81
C ALA A 76 7.59 -15.64 37.51
N PRO A 77 7.61 -14.28 37.52
CA PRO A 77 7.61 -13.50 36.29
C PRO A 77 8.86 -13.73 35.43
N SER A 78 10.03 -13.91 36.05
CA SER A 78 11.29 -14.16 35.33
C SER A 78 11.35 -15.58 34.74
N TRP A 79 10.92 -16.60 35.47
CA TRP A 79 10.85 -17.98 34.95
C TRP A 79 9.78 -18.10 33.87
N GLY A 80 8.62 -17.45 34.05
CA GLY A 80 7.56 -17.37 33.06
C GLY A 80 8.04 -16.73 31.77
N ALA A 81 8.73 -15.59 31.85
CA ALA A 81 9.34 -14.96 30.68
C ALA A 81 10.39 -15.86 30.02
N MET A 82 11.23 -16.58 30.78
CA MET A 82 12.25 -17.47 30.22
C MET A 82 11.63 -18.66 29.46
N LEU A 83 10.53 -19.23 29.94
CA LEU A 83 9.80 -20.32 29.27
C LEU A 83 8.94 -19.83 28.10
N ALA A 84 8.37 -18.62 28.21
CA ALA A 84 7.54 -18.03 27.16
C ALA A 84 8.37 -17.48 26.00
N ARG A 85 9.59 -16.97 26.26
CA ARG A 85 10.48 -16.37 25.24
C ARG A 85 10.63 -17.18 23.95
N PRO A 86 10.95 -18.48 23.95
CA PRO A 86 11.07 -19.24 22.69
C PRO A 86 9.73 -19.39 21.94
N LEU A 87 8.59 -19.31 22.65
CA LEU A 87 7.27 -19.34 22.03
C LEU A 87 6.86 -17.97 21.49
N THR A 88 7.12 -16.90 22.24
CA THR A 88 6.77 -15.53 21.83
C THR A 88 7.67 -15.06 20.68
N HIS A 89 8.96 -15.42 20.67
CA HIS A 89 9.91 -15.10 19.61
C HIS A 89 9.47 -15.57 18.21
N MET A 90 8.65 -16.63 18.13
CA MET A 90 8.07 -17.08 16.86
C MET A 90 6.90 -16.21 16.38
N PHE A 91 6.24 -15.49 17.28
CA PHE A 91 5.09 -14.63 17.01
C PHE A 91 5.43 -13.14 16.94
N ASP A 92 6.37 -12.66 17.75
CA ASP A 92 6.72 -11.24 17.88
C ASP A 92 8.05 -10.85 17.20
N GLY A 93 8.80 -11.80 16.64
CA GLY A 93 10.10 -11.56 16.00
C GLY A 93 11.27 -11.43 16.99
N GLY A 94 11.04 -11.61 18.29
CA GLY A 94 12.08 -11.55 19.31
C GLY A 94 12.46 -10.13 19.76
N ASP A 95 13.59 -10.03 20.46
CA ASP A 95 14.22 -8.75 20.86
C ASP A 95 15.07 -8.16 19.70
N GLU A 96 14.72 -8.47 18.46
CA GLU A 96 15.42 -7.93 17.30
C GLU A 96 15.05 -6.44 17.20
N PRO A 97 16.03 -5.52 17.27
CA PRO A 97 15.73 -4.10 17.20
C PRO A 97 14.99 -3.85 15.88
N VAL A 98 13.75 -3.37 15.98
CA VAL A 98 12.92 -3.02 14.82
C VAL A 98 13.80 -2.27 13.83
N ASP A 99 13.89 -2.78 12.60
CA ASP A 99 14.68 -2.13 11.56
C ASP A 99 14.29 -0.65 11.53
N PRO A 100 15.26 0.26 11.70
CA PRO A 100 14.93 1.63 12.00
C PRO A 100 14.40 2.26 10.71
N GLU A 101 13.07 2.32 10.59
CA GLU A 101 12.40 2.97 9.47
C GLU A 101 12.13 4.45 9.79
N PRO A 102 12.20 5.35 8.79
CA PRO A 102 11.85 6.75 8.98
C PRO A 102 10.40 6.91 9.48
N PHE A 103 10.22 7.47 10.67
CA PHE A 103 8.89 7.67 11.25
C PHE A 103 8.41 9.12 11.13
N TYR A 104 7.44 9.36 10.25
CA TYR A 104 6.95 10.71 9.93
C TYR A 104 5.62 11.11 10.58
N ALA A 105 5.01 10.28 11.43
CA ALA A 105 3.68 10.59 11.98
C ALA A 105 3.67 11.87 12.83
N VAL A 106 4.76 12.14 13.57
CA VAL A 106 4.92 13.36 14.36
C VAL A 106 4.99 14.61 13.46
N ALA A 107 5.74 14.51 12.35
CA ALA A 107 5.83 15.59 11.36
C ALA A 107 4.47 15.87 10.71
N MET A 108 3.75 14.82 10.30
CA MET A 108 2.40 14.95 9.72
C MET A 108 1.40 15.58 10.71
N ALA A 109 1.45 15.18 11.99
CA ALA A 109 0.60 15.77 13.02
C ALA A 109 0.87 17.27 13.21
N LYS A 110 2.15 17.69 13.15
CA LYS A 110 2.55 19.10 13.22
C LYS A 110 2.10 19.87 11.97
N ARG A 111 2.27 19.31 10.76
CA ARG A 111 1.78 19.88 9.49
C ARG A 111 0.28 20.14 9.55
N LYS A 112 -0.52 19.14 9.97
CA LYS A 112 -1.97 19.28 10.13
C LYS A 112 -2.41 20.32 11.16
N ARG A 113 -1.55 20.68 12.11
CA ARG A 113 -1.79 21.74 13.11
C ARG A 113 -1.33 23.12 12.63
N GLY A 114 -0.88 23.26 11.37
CA GLY A 114 -0.32 24.49 10.82
C GLY A 114 1.08 24.83 11.34
N GLN A 115 1.74 23.89 12.04
CA GLN A 115 3.09 24.10 12.60
C GLN A 115 4.15 23.65 11.60
N TYR A 116 4.23 24.33 10.46
CA TYR A 116 5.05 23.92 9.31
C TYR A 116 6.54 23.90 9.63
N ASP A 117 7.07 24.91 10.33
CA ASP A 117 8.48 24.95 10.72
C ASP A 117 8.89 23.77 11.61
N LEU A 118 8.02 23.44 12.57
CA LEU A 118 8.24 22.30 13.47
C LEU A 118 8.09 20.97 12.73
N ALA A 119 7.19 20.89 11.74
CA ALA A 119 7.05 19.72 10.89
C ALA A 119 8.34 19.51 10.07
N MET A 120 8.83 20.55 9.39
CA MET A 120 10.06 20.50 8.62
C MET A 120 11.28 20.15 9.47
N MET A 121 11.36 20.67 10.70
CA MET A 121 12.43 20.33 11.64
C MET A 121 12.44 18.84 11.99
N GLU A 122 11.26 18.25 12.25
CA GLU A 122 11.15 16.83 12.55
C GLU A 122 11.53 15.97 11.34
N ILE A 123 11.14 16.38 10.13
CA ILE A 123 11.51 15.67 8.91
C ILE A 123 13.02 15.74 8.68
N ARG A 124 13.62 16.93 8.80
CA ARG A 124 15.07 17.09 8.70
C ARG A 124 15.82 16.28 9.76
N LYS A 125 15.26 16.13 10.95
CA LYS A 125 15.84 15.27 12.00
C LYS A 125 15.86 13.81 11.56
N GLN A 126 14.79 13.31 10.95
CA GLN A 126 14.75 11.95 10.39
C GLN A 126 15.70 11.80 9.21
N LEU A 127 15.76 12.78 8.30
CA LEU A 127 16.68 12.75 7.16
C LEU A 127 18.17 12.84 7.56
N ARG A 128 18.52 13.33 8.76
CA ARG A 128 19.88 13.22 9.27
C ARG A 128 20.27 11.78 9.61
N THR A 129 19.29 10.97 10.02
CA THR A 129 19.48 9.54 10.28
C THR A 129 19.37 8.74 8.98
N PHE A 130 18.45 9.13 8.11
CA PHE A 130 18.15 8.48 6.83
C PHE A 130 18.27 9.47 5.65
N PRO A 131 19.50 9.82 5.25
CA PRO A 131 19.72 10.84 4.22
C PRO A 131 19.19 10.42 2.84
N ALA A 132 19.12 9.12 2.54
CA ALA A 132 18.65 8.62 1.25
C ALA A 132 17.13 8.36 1.20
N ASP A 133 16.36 8.79 2.21
CA ASP A 133 14.92 8.52 2.23
C ASP A 133 14.16 9.48 1.30
N MET A 134 13.54 8.90 0.27
CA MET A 134 12.70 9.60 -0.70
C MET A 134 11.49 10.25 -0.03
N GLN A 135 10.84 9.56 0.92
CA GLN A 135 9.59 10.04 1.50
C GLN A 135 9.80 11.34 2.28
N GLY A 136 10.89 11.44 3.05
CA GLY A 136 11.24 12.67 3.76
C GLY A 136 11.50 13.85 2.83
N HIS A 137 12.24 13.64 1.73
CA HIS A 137 12.51 14.70 0.74
C HIS A 137 11.23 15.18 0.05
N VAL A 138 10.38 14.26 -0.39
CA VAL A 138 9.09 14.60 -0.99
C VAL A 138 8.19 15.34 -0.01
N MET A 139 8.14 14.93 1.26
CA MET A 139 7.31 15.60 2.24
C MET A 139 7.82 17.00 2.60
N LEU A 140 9.14 17.23 2.65
CA LEU A 140 9.69 18.58 2.78
C LEU A 140 9.29 19.46 1.60
N ALA A 141 9.42 18.92 0.38
CA ALA A 141 9.04 19.64 -0.82
C ALA A 141 7.54 19.96 -0.86
N GLU A 142 6.68 19.04 -0.42
CA GLU A 142 5.23 19.27 -0.30
C GLU A 142 4.88 20.41 0.65
N ILE A 143 5.51 20.47 1.83
CA ILE A 143 5.29 21.57 2.78
C ILE A 143 5.73 22.90 2.14
N LEU A 144 6.86 22.90 1.42
CA LEU A 144 7.34 24.10 0.74
C LEU A 144 6.36 24.60 -0.32
N VAL A 145 5.86 23.73 -1.21
CA VAL A 145 4.95 24.15 -2.28
C VAL A 145 3.53 24.42 -1.80
N GLU A 146 2.95 23.49 -1.04
CA GLU A 146 1.52 23.50 -0.72
C GLU A 146 1.20 24.41 0.46
N ASP A 147 2.04 24.40 1.50
CA ASP A 147 1.76 25.14 2.75
C ASP A 147 2.47 26.50 2.80
N LEU A 148 3.70 26.58 2.27
CA LEU A 148 4.51 27.80 2.30
C LEU A 148 4.51 28.57 0.97
N SER A 149 3.81 28.07 -0.06
CA SER A 149 3.75 28.66 -1.41
C SER A 149 5.13 28.93 -2.04
N ASN A 150 6.17 28.24 -1.58
CA ASN A 150 7.53 28.31 -2.09
C ASN A 150 7.77 27.18 -3.09
N ALA A 151 7.26 27.37 -4.30
CA ALA A 151 7.46 26.42 -5.40
C ALA A 151 8.96 26.25 -5.69
N GLU A 152 9.69 27.35 -5.91
CA GLU A 152 11.12 27.32 -6.27
C GLU A 152 11.96 26.47 -5.31
N GLY A 153 11.81 26.67 -4.01
CA GLY A 153 12.58 25.93 -3.01
C GLY A 153 12.29 24.42 -3.00
N ALA A 154 11.07 24.02 -3.34
CA ALA A 154 10.72 22.60 -3.43
C ALA A 154 11.30 21.94 -4.69
N PHE A 155 11.29 22.66 -5.81
CA PHE A 155 11.92 22.20 -7.05
C PHE A 155 13.41 22.00 -6.86
N GLU A 156 14.09 23.00 -6.27
CA GLU A 156 15.52 22.91 -5.98
C GLU A 156 15.82 21.72 -5.06
N LEU A 157 15.02 21.51 -4.01
CA LEU A 157 15.22 20.40 -3.07
C LEU A 157 15.10 19.04 -3.74
N LEU A 158 14.08 18.82 -4.58
CA LEU A 158 13.89 17.54 -5.26
C LEU A 158 14.85 17.33 -6.44
N ASP A 159 15.22 18.40 -7.15
CA ASP A 159 16.23 18.32 -8.21
C ASP A 159 17.60 17.95 -7.64
N GLN A 160 18.00 18.58 -6.52
CA GLN A 160 19.21 18.19 -5.77
C GLN A 160 19.14 16.75 -5.28
N TYR A 161 17.97 16.31 -4.80
CA TYR A 161 17.78 14.91 -4.38
C TYR A 161 17.97 13.93 -5.53
N LEU A 162 17.39 14.22 -6.72
CA LEU A 162 17.56 13.41 -7.92
C LEU A 162 19.03 13.35 -8.39
N GLN A 163 19.78 14.45 -8.28
CA GLN A 163 21.18 14.50 -8.69
C GLN A 163 22.12 13.77 -7.73
N ASN A 164 21.82 13.81 -6.43
CA ASN A 164 22.70 13.28 -5.40
C ASN A 164 22.47 11.79 -5.14
N HIS A 165 21.34 11.21 -5.56
CA HIS A 165 20.95 9.85 -5.18
C HIS A 165 20.56 9.02 -6.39
N GLU A 166 21.12 7.82 -6.50
CA GLU A 166 20.75 6.84 -7.52
C GLU A 166 19.43 6.18 -7.14
N LEU A 167 18.33 6.65 -7.73
CA LEU A 167 17.00 6.11 -7.48
C LEU A 167 16.67 4.99 -8.47
N GLY A 168 16.05 3.92 -7.97
CA GLY A 168 15.42 2.92 -8.83
C GLY A 168 14.25 3.52 -9.63
N ALA A 169 13.90 2.88 -10.74
CA ALA A 169 12.91 3.39 -11.71
C ALA A 169 11.58 3.82 -11.09
N VAL A 170 11.07 3.10 -10.09
CA VAL A 170 9.81 3.43 -9.42
C VAL A 170 9.91 4.74 -8.62
N GLN A 171 10.98 4.89 -7.84
CA GLN A 171 11.18 6.06 -6.97
C GLN A 171 11.54 7.30 -7.80
N GLY A 172 12.44 7.16 -8.78
CA GLY A 172 12.81 8.24 -9.68
C GLY A 172 11.62 8.73 -10.50
N ALA A 173 10.86 7.80 -11.11
CA ALA A 173 9.66 8.16 -11.85
C ALA A 173 8.60 8.82 -10.96
N PHE A 174 8.46 8.40 -9.71
CA PHE A 174 7.53 9.03 -8.76
C PHE A 174 7.90 10.50 -8.51
N VAL A 175 9.16 10.78 -8.18
CA VAL A 175 9.64 12.15 -7.92
C VAL A 175 9.50 13.04 -9.16
N MET A 176 9.92 12.55 -10.33
CA MET A 176 9.79 13.28 -11.61
C MET A 176 8.32 13.54 -11.98
N ASN A 177 7.43 12.58 -11.73
CA ASN A 177 5.99 12.77 -11.95
C ASN A 177 5.39 13.84 -11.03
N ARG A 178 5.87 13.92 -9.77
CA ARG A 178 5.45 14.96 -8.82
C ARG A 178 5.92 16.34 -9.27
N LEU A 179 7.18 16.45 -9.72
CA LEU A 179 7.74 17.69 -10.31
C LEU A 179 6.94 18.13 -11.53
N ALA A 180 6.61 17.22 -12.44
CA ALA A 180 5.78 17.51 -13.61
C ALA A 180 4.38 18.03 -13.23
N GLU A 181 3.74 17.43 -12.21
CA GLU A 181 2.45 17.93 -11.71
C GLU A 181 2.55 19.35 -11.14
N TRP A 182 3.62 19.64 -10.39
CA TRP A 182 3.81 20.96 -9.81
C TRP A 182 4.15 22.05 -10.85
N GLU A 183 4.86 21.70 -11.93
CA GLU A 183 5.11 22.63 -13.04
C GLU A 183 3.79 23.09 -13.68
N ILE A 184 2.84 22.18 -13.86
CA ILE A 184 1.50 22.50 -14.38
C ILE A 184 0.73 23.34 -13.35
N ARG A 185 0.67 22.87 -12.10
CA ARG A 185 -0.21 23.43 -11.07
C ARG A 185 0.22 24.81 -10.59
N TYR A 186 1.52 25.00 -10.32
CA TYR A 186 2.03 26.19 -9.64
C TYR A 186 2.76 27.13 -10.59
N ARG A 187 3.57 26.60 -11.52
CA ARG A 187 4.35 27.41 -12.48
C ARG A 187 3.62 27.64 -13.81
N ARG A 188 2.53 26.92 -14.08
CA ARG A 188 1.77 26.95 -15.34
C ARG A 188 2.67 26.74 -16.57
N ASN A 189 3.70 25.92 -16.43
CA ASN A 189 4.66 25.64 -17.49
C ASN A 189 4.51 24.19 -17.97
N PRO A 190 3.65 23.96 -18.99
CA PRO A 190 3.41 22.61 -19.49
C PRO A 190 4.62 22.01 -20.21
N GLU A 191 5.47 22.83 -20.83
CA GLU A 191 6.65 22.34 -21.53
C GLU A 191 7.67 21.75 -20.56
N LYS A 192 7.96 22.46 -19.45
CA LYS A 192 8.80 21.90 -18.38
C LYS A 192 8.20 20.64 -17.75
N ALA A 193 6.87 20.58 -17.65
CA ALA A 193 6.21 19.37 -17.16
C ALA A 193 6.42 18.18 -18.11
N ARG A 194 6.37 18.40 -19.42
CA ARG A 194 6.69 17.38 -20.43
C ARG A 194 8.16 16.95 -20.36
N ASP A 195 9.07 17.89 -20.19
CA ASP A 195 10.50 17.59 -20.06
C ASP A 195 10.78 16.65 -18.87
N TRP A 196 10.14 16.88 -17.72
CA TRP A 196 10.26 15.96 -16.57
C TRP A 196 9.75 14.55 -16.85
N VAL A 197 8.64 14.41 -17.60
CA VAL A 197 8.12 13.09 -17.96
C VAL A 197 9.00 12.43 -19.02
N ARG A 198 9.59 13.19 -19.96
CA ARG A 198 10.55 12.68 -20.95
C ARG A 198 11.81 12.11 -20.30
N ARG A 199 12.33 12.78 -19.25
CA ARG A 199 13.47 12.28 -18.48
C ARG A 199 13.24 10.89 -17.87
N ILE A 200 11.99 10.52 -17.57
CA ILE A 200 11.67 9.16 -17.09
C ILE A 200 11.99 8.11 -18.16
N GLN A 201 11.66 8.40 -19.43
CA GLN A 201 11.97 7.50 -20.55
C GLN A 201 13.48 7.41 -20.81
N GLU A 202 14.18 8.54 -20.69
CA GLU A 202 15.63 8.61 -20.93
C GLU A 202 16.44 7.91 -19.83
N HIS A 203 16.05 8.06 -18.56
CA HIS A 203 16.82 7.51 -17.43
C HIS A 203 16.43 6.07 -17.08
N TYR A 204 15.22 5.64 -17.43
CA TYR A 204 14.72 4.30 -17.09
C TYR A 204 14.12 3.59 -18.32
N PRO A 205 14.91 3.38 -19.40
CA PRO A 205 14.43 2.67 -20.58
C PRO A 205 13.99 1.25 -20.22
N ASP A 206 13.05 0.70 -21.00
CA ASP A 206 12.52 -0.66 -20.85
C ASP A 206 11.87 -0.98 -19.49
N THR A 207 11.35 0.05 -18.80
CA THR A 207 10.59 -0.11 -17.55
C THR A 207 9.11 0.19 -17.74
N GLU A 208 8.24 -0.42 -16.92
CA GLU A 208 6.81 -0.09 -16.88
C GLU A 208 6.57 1.43 -16.66
N GLN A 209 7.51 2.10 -15.97
CA GLN A 209 7.42 3.54 -15.75
C GLN A 209 7.67 4.34 -17.02
N ALA A 210 8.55 3.89 -17.91
CA ALA A 210 8.79 4.52 -19.21
C ALA A 210 7.57 4.38 -20.13
N GLU A 211 6.92 3.21 -20.17
CA GLU A 211 5.68 3.03 -20.94
C GLU A 211 4.56 3.95 -20.43
N ARG A 212 4.38 4.02 -19.11
CA ARG A 212 3.42 4.94 -18.47
C ARG A 212 3.76 6.40 -18.78
N ALA A 213 5.04 6.76 -18.81
CA ALA A 213 5.49 8.09 -19.20
C ALA A 213 5.17 8.39 -20.67
N THR A 214 5.31 7.42 -21.57
CA THR A 214 4.91 7.53 -22.99
C THR A 214 3.43 7.83 -23.13
N GLN A 215 2.58 7.04 -22.47
CA GLN A 215 1.13 7.27 -22.47
C GLN A 215 0.78 8.64 -21.91
N LYS A 216 1.41 9.04 -20.81
CA LYS A 216 1.18 10.36 -20.21
C LYS A 216 1.60 11.50 -21.12
N LEU A 217 2.73 11.40 -21.82
CA LEU A 217 3.17 12.40 -22.79
C LEU A 217 2.19 12.53 -23.95
N ALA A 218 1.70 11.40 -24.46
CA ALA A 218 0.68 11.36 -25.50
C ALA A 218 -0.61 12.07 -25.07
N HIS A 219 -1.02 11.97 -23.80
CA HIS A 219 -2.18 12.72 -23.29
C HIS A 219 -1.89 14.20 -22.97
N MET A 220 -0.63 14.58 -22.79
CA MET A 220 -0.23 15.96 -22.46
C MET A 220 -0.13 16.88 -23.68
N THR A 221 -0.32 16.38 -24.92
CA THR A 221 -0.28 17.17 -26.16
C THR A 221 -1.52 18.04 -26.36
N ASP A 222 -2.66 17.67 -25.77
CA ASP A 222 -3.90 18.42 -25.89
C ASP A 222 -3.92 19.64 -24.92
N ASP A 223 -3.99 20.87 -25.46
CA ASP A 223 -4.06 22.10 -24.66
C ASP A 223 -5.26 22.11 -23.70
N ALA A 224 -6.32 21.36 -24.05
CA ALA A 224 -7.47 21.12 -23.18
C ALA A 224 -7.11 20.34 -21.90
N TYR A 225 -6.18 19.38 -21.97
CA TYR A 225 -5.71 18.57 -20.83
C TYR A 225 -5.02 19.44 -19.76
N LEU A 226 -4.27 20.45 -20.20
CA LEU A 226 -3.53 21.38 -19.35
C LEU A 226 -4.45 22.38 -18.65
N MET A 227 -5.56 22.76 -19.29
CA MET A 227 -6.59 23.61 -18.68
C MET A 227 -7.52 22.83 -17.74
N TYR A 228 -7.83 21.57 -18.04
CA TYR A 228 -8.80 20.76 -17.28
C TYR A 228 -8.23 20.18 -15.98
N ARG A 229 -6.90 20.07 -15.83
CA ARG A 229 -6.29 19.65 -14.54
C ARG A 229 -6.24 20.77 -13.49
N LYS A 230 -6.95 21.88 -13.71
CA LYS A 230 -7.33 22.80 -12.62
C LYS A 230 -8.44 22.14 -11.78
N ASP A 231 -8.05 21.77 -10.56
CA ASP A 231 -8.89 21.44 -9.40
C ASP A 231 -9.37 19.98 -9.18
N PRO A 232 -9.50 19.60 -7.89
CA PRO A 232 -9.41 18.22 -7.42
C PRO A 232 -10.63 17.41 -7.78
N LYS A 233 -10.43 16.08 -7.80
CA LYS A 233 -11.41 15.01 -8.01
C LYS A 233 -12.81 15.36 -7.48
N ASN A 234 -13.61 16.05 -8.28
CA ASN A 234 -15.05 15.98 -8.17
C ASN A 234 -15.39 14.62 -8.77
N TYR A 235 -15.68 13.66 -7.89
CA TYR A 235 -16.39 12.45 -8.25
C TYR A 235 -17.82 12.82 -8.64
N LEU A 236 -17.97 13.53 -9.77
CA LEU A 236 -19.20 13.42 -10.52
C LEU A 236 -19.21 11.98 -10.98
N VAL A 237 -20.03 11.16 -10.31
CA VAL A 237 -20.43 9.88 -10.85
C VAL A 237 -21.02 10.20 -12.21
N GLN A 238 -20.21 10.09 -13.27
CA GLN A 238 -20.72 10.03 -14.62
C GLN A 238 -21.55 8.75 -14.62
N ARG A 239 -22.85 8.96 -14.41
CA ARG A 239 -23.86 7.96 -14.64
C ARG A 239 -23.74 7.63 -16.11
N HIS A 240 -22.92 6.63 -16.46
CA HIS A 240 -22.89 6.02 -17.78
C HIS A 240 -24.23 5.29 -17.98
N LEU A 241 -25.30 6.07 -18.08
CA LEU A 241 -26.58 5.70 -18.67
C LEU A 241 -26.64 6.39 -20.02
N SER A 242 -25.85 5.89 -20.96
CA SER A 242 -26.36 5.84 -22.32
C SER A 242 -26.93 4.45 -22.45
N ALA A 243 -28.25 4.32 -22.39
CA ALA A 243 -28.89 3.10 -22.86
C ALA A 243 -28.41 2.85 -24.30
N PRO A 244 -28.14 1.60 -24.71
CA PRO A 244 -27.77 1.32 -26.09
C PRO A 244 -28.80 1.95 -27.02
N LYS A 245 -28.35 2.77 -27.98
CA LYS A 245 -29.26 3.39 -28.96
C LYS A 245 -30.02 2.27 -29.66
N HIS A 246 -31.33 2.18 -29.43
CA HIS A 246 -32.19 1.26 -30.17
C HIS A 246 -32.17 1.64 -31.65
N PRO A 247 -32.12 0.67 -32.58
CA PRO A 247 -32.15 0.95 -34.03
C PRO A 247 -33.42 1.65 -34.53
N ASN A 248 -34.43 1.90 -33.69
CA ASN A 248 -35.69 2.56 -34.03
C ASN A 248 -36.05 3.73 -33.09
N SER A 249 -35.10 4.55 -32.66
CA SER A 249 -35.44 5.87 -32.06
C SER A 249 -35.56 6.94 -33.15
N PRO A 250 -36.69 7.67 -33.25
CA PRO A 250 -36.88 8.66 -34.30
C PRO A 250 -36.04 9.91 -34.04
N MET A 251 -35.06 10.13 -34.90
CA MET A 251 -34.65 11.43 -35.45
C MET A 251 -34.18 12.51 -34.45
N GLU A 252 -33.14 12.19 -33.68
CA GLU A 252 -32.21 13.18 -33.08
C GLU A 252 -30.74 12.96 -33.52
N SER A 253 -30.48 12.13 -34.54
CA SER A 253 -29.17 11.49 -34.75
C SER A 253 -28.13 12.25 -35.58
N ALA A 254 -28.49 13.22 -36.42
CA ALA A 254 -27.52 13.74 -37.41
C ALA A 254 -26.33 14.53 -36.81
N GLY A 255 -26.53 15.22 -35.68
CA GLY A 255 -25.45 15.98 -35.01
C GLY A 255 -24.56 15.11 -34.11
N ASP A 256 -25.15 14.09 -33.49
CA ASP A 256 -24.47 13.20 -32.55
C ASP A 256 -23.65 12.13 -33.29
N ASP A 257 -24.11 11.68 -34.45
CA ASP A 257 -23.40 10.71 -35.30
C ASP A 257 -22.11 11.34 -35.89
N GLN A 258 -22.17 12.61 -36.34
CA GLN A 258 -20.99 13.31 -36.86
C GLN A 258 -19.96 13.63 -35.76
N ALA A 259 -20.42 13.96 -34.54
CA ALA A 259 -19.52 14.17 -33.40
C ALA A 259 -18.83 12.87 -32.97
N THR A 260 -19.59 11.77 -32.96
CA THR A 260 -19.07 10.42 -32.67
C THR A 260 -18.03 10.00 -33.71
N ASP A 261 -18.30 10.21 -35.00
CA ASP A 261 -17.36 9.90 -36.07
C ASP A 261 -16.07 10.74 -35.99
N ARG A 262 -16.17 12.04 -35.68
CA ARG A 262 -15.01 12.91 -35.45
C ARG A 262 -14.19 12.42 -34.25
N ARG A 263 -14.84 12.07 -33.14
CA ARG A 263 -14.15 11.52 -31.95
C ARG A 263 -13.46 10.20 -32.26
N ARG A 264 -14.11 9.30 -33.01
CA ARG A 264 -13.50 8.06 -33.49
C ARG A 264 -12.27 8.35 -34.33
N GLN A 265 -12.38 9.27 -35.30
CA GLN A 265 -11.27 9.64 -36.17
C GLN A 265 -10.08 10.20 -35.39
N ALA A 266 -10.32 11.13 -34.46
CA ALA A 266 -9.29 11.68 -33.60
C ALA A 266 -8.59 10.59 -32.76
N LEU A 267 -9.34 9.66 -32.17
CA LEU A 267 -8.77 8.53 -31.44
C LEU A 267 -7.97 7.59 -32.35
N MET A 268 -8.44 7.33 -33.56
CA MET A 268 -7.71 6.50 -34.53
C MET A 268 -6.41 7.18 -35.00
N GLU A 269 -6.44 8.48 -35.27
CA GLU A 269 -5.26 9.28 -35.62
C GLU A 269 -4.25 9.27 -34.46
N HIS A 270 -4.72 9.49 -33.24
CA HIS A 270 -3.89 9.39 -32.03
C HIS A 270 -3.24 8.02 -31.86
N LEU A 271 -3.98 6.93 -32.14
CA LEU A 271 -3.44 5.56 -32.07
C LEU A 271 -2.48 5.22 -33.21
N GLN A 272 -2.54 5.92 -34.34
CA GLN A 272 -1.53 5.80 -35.39
C GLN A 272 -0.19 6.39 -34.94
N GLU A 273 -0.23 7.53 -34.23
CA GLU A 273 0.96 8.17 -33.67
C GLU A 273 1.47 7.46 -32.42
N HIS A 274 0.55 6.90 -31.61
CA HIS A 274 0.84 6.24 -30.35
C HIS A 274 0.18 4.85 -30.24
N PRO A 275 0.72 3.81 -30.92
CA PRO A 275 0.10 2.48 -30.96
C PRO A 275 -0.03 1.79 -29.59
N GLY A 276 0.81 2.16 -28.62
CA GLY A 276 0.83 1.62 -27.26
C GLY A 276 -0.07 2.34 -26.25
N ASP A 277 -0.87 3.31 -26.67
CA ASP A 277 -1.78 4.01 -25.77
C ASP A 277 -3.01 3.14 -25.43
N THR A 278 -2.93 2.46 -24.29
CA THR A 278 -4.01 1.60 -23.80
C THR A 278 -5.27 2.39 -23.41
N SER A 279 -5.12 3.65 -22.98
CA SER A 279 -6.25 4.48 -22.55
C SER A 279 -7.06 4.94 -23.76
N ALA A 280 -6.39 5.41 -24.81
CA ALA A 280 -7.06 5.76 -26.07
C ALA A 280 -7.73 4.54 -26.72
N ARG A 281 -7.11 3.35 -26.66
CA ARG A 281 -7.73 2.10 -27.14
C ARG A 281 -8.95 1.70 -26.33
N GLU A 282 -8.91 1.84 -25.02
CA GLU A 282 -10.07 1.56 -24.16
C GLU A 282 -11.23 2.51 -24.47
N GLU A 283 -10.95 3.81 -24.67
CA GLU A 283 -11.97 4.77 -25.10
C GLU A 283 -12.56 4.44 -26.47
N LEU A 284 -11.70 4.06 -27.43
CA LEU A 284 -12.13 3.64 -28.76
C LEU A 284 -12.99 2.37 -28.70
N ALA A 285 -12.64 1.40 -27.85
CA ALA A 285 -13.42 0.18 -27.65
C ALA A 285 -14.83 0.49 -27.15
N TRP A 286 -14.97 1.35 -26.13
CA TRP A 286 -16.28 1.75 -25.63
C TRP A 286 -17.06 2.59 -26.65
N LEU A 287 -16.39 3.45 -27.43
CA LEU A 287 -17.02 4.16 -28.54
C LEU A 287 -17.58 3.20 -29.59
N TYR A 288 -16.83 2.13 -29.92
CA TYR A 288 -17.31 1.08 -30.83
C TYR A 288 -18.51 0.32 -30.26
N ALA A 289 -18.47 -0.07 -28.99
CA ALA A 289 -19.53 -0.85 -28.36
C ALA A 289 -20.83 -0.04 -28.17
N ASP A 290 -20.73 1.15 -27.56
CA ASP A 290 -21.91 1.91 -27.11
C ASP A 290 -22.52 2.77 -28.22
N ALA A 291 -21.69 3.51 -28.98
CA ALA A 291 -22.19 4.48 -29.96
C ALA A 291 -22.42 3.86 -31.34
N LEU A 292 -21.58 2.91 -31.74
CA LEU A 292 -21.60 2.31 -33.08
C LEU A 292 -22.17 0.89 -33.12
N GLY A 293 -22.38 0.24 -31.97
CA GLY A 293 -22.84 -1.14 -31.89
C GLY A 293 -21.86 -2.17 -32.47
N LEU A 294 -20.61 -1.78 -32.76
CA LEU A 294 -19.55 -2.60 -33.35
C LEU A 294 -18.79 -3.35 -32.25
N TRP A 295 -19.51 -4.21 -31.51
CA TRP A 295 -18.98 -4.93 -30.36
C TRP A 295 -17.78 -5.84 -30.69
N GLU A 296 -17.72 -6.42 -31.90
CA GLU A 296 -16.57 -7.23 -32.34
C GLU A 296 -15.28 -6.41 -32.39
N LYS A 297 -15.33 -5.20 -32.96
CA LYS A 297 -14.19 -4.28 -33.02
C LYS A 297 -13.79 -3.80 -31.62
N ALA A 298 -14.78 -3.56 -30.76
CA ALA A 298 -14.53 -3.19 -29.37
C ALA A 298 -13.74 -4.26 -28.61
N ILE A 299 -14.11 -5.53 -28.77
CA ILE A 299 -13.39 -6.65 -28.13
C ILE A 299 -11.98 -6.77 -28.70
N GLU A 300 -11.81 -6.57 -30.01
CA GLU A 300 -10.48 -6.67 -30.63
C GLU A 300 -9.52 -5.60 -30.08
N GLU A 301 -9.95 -4.36 -29.94
CA GLU A 301 -9.13 -3.31 -29.32
C GLU A 301 -8.75 -3.65 -27.87
N LEU A 302 -9.67 -4.24 -27.09
CA LEU A 302 -9.37 -4.69 -25.72
C LEU A 302 -8.43 -5.91 -25.69
N ARG A 303 -8.52 -6.82 -26.66
CA ARG A 303 -7.55 -7.93 -26.80
C ARG A 303 -6.17 -7.40 -27.11
N VAL A 304 -6.05 -6.45 -28.03
CA VAL A 304 -4.78 -5.79 -28.34
C VAL A 304 -4.18 -5.18 -27.08
N CYS A 305 -4.99 -4.48 -26.26
CA CYS A 305 -4.53 -3.96 -24.96
C CYS A 305 -4.01 -5.07 -24.03
N SER A 306 -4.74 -6.18 -23.93
CA SER A 306 -4.34 -7.31 -23.07
C SER A 306 -3.09 -8.05 -23.52
N ALA A 307 -2.75 -7.96 -24.82
CA ALA A 307 -1.57 -8.60 -25.41
C ALA A 307 -0.31 -7.71 -25.36
N MET A 308 -0.43 -6.44 -24.96
CA MET A 308 0.72 -5.55 -24.80
C MET A 308 1.62 -6.03 -23.64
N GLU A 309 2.92 -5.83 -23.80
CA GLU A 309 3.92 -6.18 -22.78
C GLU A 309 3.76 -5.31 -21.51
N HIS A 310 4.31 -5.78 -20.39
CA HIS A 310 4.39 -5.11 -19.07
C HIS A 310 3.08 -4.59 -18.45
N GLN A 311 1.92 -5.14 -18.82
CA GLN A 311 0.65 -4.69 -18.24
C GLN A 311 0.44 -5.18 -16.80
N PRO A 312 0.02 -4.31 -15.87
CA PRO A 312 -0.26 -4.71 -14.50
C PRO A 312 -1.48 -5.63 -14.45
N ALA A 313 -1.44 -6.65 -13.59
CA ALA A 313 -2.50 -7.66 -13.49
C ALA A 313 -3.90 -7.06 -13.23
N ALA A 314 -3.97 -5.91 -12.54
CA ALA A 314 -5.23 -5.19 -12.32
C ALA A 314 -5.87 -4.67 -13.61
N ARG A 315 -5.07 -4.17 -14.57
CA ARG A 315 -5.58 -3.71 -15.87
C ARG A 315 -6.01 -4.89 -16.73
N LEU A 316 -5.23 -5.97 -16.73
CA LEU A 316 -5.60 -7.19 -17.43
C LEU A 316 -6.95 -7.71 -16.94
N ALA A 317 -7.14 -7.82 -15.62
CA ALA A 317 -8.42 -8.21 -15.03
C ALA A 317 -9.57 -7.25 -15.44
N LYS A 318 -9.31 -5.94 -15.45
CA LYS A 318 -10.28 -4.92 -15.88
C LYS A 318 -10.71 -5.14 -17.34
N TRP A 319 -9.77 -5.31 -18.28
CA TRP A 319 -10.12 -5.50 -19.69
C TRP A 319 -10.87 -6.82 -19.93
N HIS A 320 -10.52 -7.89 -19.22
CA HIS A 320 -11.28 -9.16 -19.29
C HIS A 320 -12.71 -8.99 -18.76
N HIS A 321 -12.89 -8.21 -17.71
CA HIS A 321 -14.22 -7.82 -17.25
C HIS A 321 -15.00 -7.00 -18.29
N GLN A 322 -14.36 -6.03 -18.95
CA GLN A 322 -15.00 -5.21 -19.98
C GLN A 322 -15.38 -6.03 -21.22
N MET A 323 -14.53 -6.94 -21.67
CA MET A 323 -14.85 -7.86 -22.76
C MET A 323 -16.07 -8.75 -22.41
N ALA A 324 -16.12 -9.30 -21.20
CA ALA A 324 -17.27 -10.07 -20.72
C ALA A 324 -18.55 -9.21 -20.63
N ASP A 325 -18.44 -7.94 -20.22
CA ASP A 325 -19.56 -6.99 -20.23
C ASP A 325 -20.11 -6.76 -21.65
N ILE A 326 -19.22 -6.57 -22.63
CA ILE A 326 -19.61 -6.35 -24.03
C ILE A 326 -20.38 -7.57 -24.56
N HIS A 327 -19.91 -8.80 -24.30
CA HIS A 327 -20.65 -10.01 -24.66
C HIS A 327 -22.00 -10.13 -23.93
N CYS A 328 -22.05 -9.86 -22.63
CA CYS A 328 -23.30 -9.93 -21.87
C CYS A 328 -24.35 -8.91 -22.35
N ARG A 329 -23.91 -7.71 -22.76
CA ARG A 329 -24.79 -6.62 -23.18
C ARG A 329 -25.22 -6.73 -24.63
N TYR A 330 -24.28 -6.94 -25.55
CA TYR A 330 -24.53 -6.78 -26.98
C TYR A 330 -24.80 -8.10 -27.70
N THR A 331 -24.11 -9.18 -27.34
CA THR A 331 -24.31 -10.50 -27.98
C THR A 331 -25.32 -11.37 -27.22
N GLY A 332 -25.46 -11.13 -25.91
CA GLY A 332 -26.22 -12.01 -25.02
C GLY A 332 -25.56 -13.38 -24.80
N ASP A 333 -24.32 -13.56 -25.29
CA ASP A 333 -23.60 -14.82 -25.23
C ASP A 333 -22.88 -14.97 -23.88
N VAL A 334 -23.57 -15.65 -22.98
CA VAL A 334 -23.09 -16.00 -21.64
C VAL A 334 -21.89 -16.94 -21.70
N GLN A 335 -21.81 -17.79 -22.72
CA GLN A 335 -20.77 -18.80 -22.82
C GLN A 335 -19.44 -18.17 -23.24
N GLU A 336 -19.46 -17.28 -24.24
CA GLU A 336 -18.25 -16.56 -24.65
C GLU A 336 -17.74 -15.61 -23.56
N ALA A 337 -18.64 -14.88 -22.90
CA ALA A 337 -18.28 -14.06 -21.74
C ALA A 337 -17.63 -14.88 -20.61
N LYS A 338 -18.10 -16.11 -20.40
CA LYS A 338 -17.50 -17.04 -19.45
C LYS A 338 -16.12 -17.53 -19.92
N ASN A 339 -15.98 -17.92 -21.18
CA ASN A 339 -14.73 -18.40 -21.76
C ASN A 339 -13.60 -17.36 -21.61
N ILE A 340 -13.90 -16.07 -21.83
CA ILE A 340 -12.94 -14.96 -21.66
C ILE A 340 -12.48 -14.81 -20.20
N LEU A 341 -13.40 -14.96 -19.24
CA LEU A 341 -13.03 -14.87 -17.83
C LEU A 341 -12.25 -16.11 -17.37
N GLU A 342 -12.57 -17.30 -17.90
CA GLU A 342 -11.84 -18.54 -17.60
C GLU A 342 -10.44 -18.54 -18.21
N SER A 343 -10.25 -17.97 -19.42
CA SER A 343 -8.92 -17.86 -20.02
C SER A 343 -7.98 -16.99 -19.18
N TYR A 344 -8.49 -15.92 -18.55
CA TYR A 344 -7.71 -15.13 -17.59
C TYR A 344 -7.29 -15.96 -16.37
N ILE A 345 -8.21 -16.72 -15.78
CA ILE A 345 -7.92 -17.56 -14.60
C ILE A 345 -6.85 -18.61 -14.95
N GLN A 346 -6.92 -19.17 -16.16
CA GLN A 346 -5.95 -20.16 -16.63
C GLN A 346 -4.57 -19.53 -16.88
N ALA A 347 -4.51 -18.32 -17.42
CA ALA A 347 -3.26 -17.60 -17.65
C ALA A 347 -2.63 -17.05 -16.35
N TYR A 348 -3.46 -16.69 -15.36
CA TYR A 348 -3.03 -16.05 -14.12
C TYR A 348 -3.68 -16.67 -12.86
N PRO A 349 -3.37 -17.93 -12.53
CA PRO A 349 -4.03 -18.66 -11.43
C PRO A 349 -3.81 -18.01 -10.06
N ASP A 350 -2.60 -17.48 -9.78
CA ASP A 350 -2.22 -16.97 -8.46
C ASP A 350 -2.46 -15.46 -8.27
N CYS A 351 -3.18 -14.81 -9.19
CA CYS A 351 -3.44 -13.38 -9.13
C CYS A 351 -4.52 -13.01 -8.09
N VAL A 352 -4.34 -11.88 -7.38
CA VAL A 352 -5.30 -11.34 -6.40
C VAL A 352 -6.69 -11.09 -7.00
N HIS A 353 -6.79 -10.90 -8.32
CA HIS A 353 -8.05 -10.64 -9.03
C HIS A 353 -8.82 -11.92 -9.43
N THR A 354 -8.17 -13.09 -9.39
CA THR A 354 -8.74 -14.39 -9.78
C THR A 354 -9.98 -14.77 -8.95
N PRO A 355 -10.03 -14.57 -7.62
CA PRO A 355 -11.24 -14.81 -6.84
C PRO A 355 -12.43 -13.93 -7.25
N THR A 356 -12.19 -12.65 -7.57
CA THR A 356 -13.23 -11.72 -8.04
C THR A 356 -13.80 -12.15 -9.39
N ILE A 357 -12.94 -12.56 -10.32
CA ILE A 357 -13.34 -13.07 -11.64
C ILE A 357 -14.14 -14.37 -11.49
N SER A 358 -13.69 -15.28 -10.62
CA SER A 358 -14.39 -16.52 -10.32
C SER A 358 -15.79 -16.29 -9.74
N MET A 359 -15.94 -15.29 -8.87
CA MET A 359 -17.24 -14.88 -8.34
C MET A 359 -18.16 -14.33 -9.44
N ARG A 360 -17.61 -13.55 -10.37
CA ARG A 360 -18.38 -12.99 -11.49
C ARG A 360 -18.88 -14.08 -12.44
N ILE A 361 -18.05 -15.08 -12.78
CA ILE A 361 -18.47 -16.23 -13.61
C ILE A 361 -19.73 -16.89 -13.05
N LYS A 362 -19.83 -17.06 -11.72
CA LYS A 362 -21.01 -17.65 -11.06
C LYS A 362 -22.28 -16.81 -11.22
N ARG A 363 -22.15 -15.49 -11.36
CA ARG A 363 -23.26 -14.52 -11.44
C ARG A 363 -23.61 -14.10 -12.87
N LEU A 364 -22.80 -14.50 -13.85
CA LEU A 364 -22.86 -14.02 -15.23
C LEU A 364 -24.22 -14.26 -15.90
N LYS A 365 -24.89 -15.38 -15.61
CA LYS A 365 -26.26 -15.67 -16.08
C LYS A 365 -27.31 -14.67 -15.59
N LEU A 366 -27.15 -14.15 -14.37
CA LEU A 366 -28.05 -13.15 -13.81
C LEU A 366 -27.74 -11.77 -14.40
N GLU A 367 -26.46 -11.45 -14.61
CA GLU A 367 -26.00 -10.21 -15.24
C GLU A 367 -26.49 -10.10 -16.68
N SER A 368 -26.34 -11.14 -17.50
CA SER A 368 -26.80 -11.14 -18.89
C SER A 368 -28.31 -10.99 -18.99
N ARG A 369 -29.08 -11.69 -18.14
CA ARG A 369 -30.54 -11.54 -18.08
C ARG A 369 -30.95 -10.13 -17.67
N ALA A 370 -30.26 -9.53 -16.71
CA ALA A 370 -30.51 -8.15 -16.28
C ALA A 370 -30.08 -7.11 -17.33
N ALA A 371 -29.08 -7.41 -18.16
CA ALA A 371 -28.68 -6.57 -19.28
C ALA A 371 -29.69 -6.64 -20.44
N LEU A 372 -30.11 -7.85 -20.83
CA LEU A 372 -31.14 -8.09 -21.84
C LEU A 372 -32.49 -7.47 -21.45
N ASN A 373 -32.88 -7.57 -20.17
CA ASN A 373 -34.10 -6.92 -19.67
C ASN A 373 -34.03 -5.39 -19.71
N ARG A 374 -32.84 -4.80 -19.52
CA ARG A 374 -32.64 -3.36 -19.64
C ARG A 374 -32.67 -2.87 -21.08
N LEU A 375 -32.26 -3.72 -22.02
CA LEU A 375 -32.39 -3.49 -23.46
C LEU A 375 -33.82 -3.64 -23.97
N SER A 376 -34.72 -4.30 -23.25
CA SER A 376 -36.10 -4.54 -23.70
C SER A 376 -37.14 -3.61 -23.06
N GLN A 377 -36.76 -2.79 -22.08
CA GLN A 377 -37.63 -1.77 -21.51
C GLN A 377 -37.48 -0.43 -22.27
N PRO A 378 -38.51 0.06 -22.98
CA PRO A 378 -38.51 1.44 -23.46
C PRO A 378 -38.49 2.38 -22.25
N GLY A 379 -37.65 3.41 -22.31
CA GLY A 379 -37.34 4.30 -21.19
C GLY A 379 -38.57 4.79 -20.43
N ASP A 380 -38.75 4.28 -19.22
CA ASP A 380 -39.50 4.95 -18.17
C ASP A 380 -38.53 5.94 -17.53
N ASP A 381 -38.48 7.15 -18.09
CA ASP A 381 -37.83 8.31 -17.48
C ASP A 381 -38.58 8.65 -16.19
N GLY A 382 -38.25 7.90 -15.13
CA GLY A 382 -38.69 8.14 -13.77
C GLY A 382 -38.16 9.47 -13.25
N ARG A 383 -38.89 10.55 -13.54
CA ARG A 383 -38.98 11.73 -12.67
C ARG A 383 -39.57 11.29 -11.33
N THR A 384 -38.75 11.27 -10.29
CA THR A 384 -39.10 11.70 -8.92
C THR A 384 -37.86 12.23 -8.24
#